data_AF-A0A3P8MEI6-F1
#
_entry.id   AF-A0A3P8MEI6-F1
#
_cell.length_a   1.000
_cell.length_b   1.000
_cell.length_c   1.000
_cell.angle_alpha   90.00
_cell.angle_beta   90.00
_cell.angle_gamma   90.00
#
_symmetry.space_group_name_H-M   'P 1'
#
loop_
_entity.id
_entity.type
_entity.pdbx_description
1 polymer ?
#
loop_
_entity_poly.entity_id
_entity_poly.type
_entity_poly.pdbx_seq_one_letter_code
_entity_poly.pdbx_strand_id
1 'polypeptide(L)'
;MSFVWFMLAFFKDFLATPAFIVGIFTMIGAIALRKKFSQVVISAFKVTIGFLILGGGAGVLVGSLGKFQPVFQATYGLKGVIPNNDAFAGALTYIQAIVQIGSLIMVLGMILNIVLAVTSRFKYVYLSGHVLFYSSLMIAAVFLTLGFRPQSNAGDFAIVLFAGATLLASYMVISPALQQRHMNMITGSNEIGLGHTGGFGYALSGYIGEGIGKLMKTKVVSTESINFPKGLYIFRNTLVSLSLTILVFYMFAFLPGGVMYQLGKLSDKAAVDVLSGQNWLVTMFVQAFTFTAGVEIMLAGVRLFVGELVPTFKAFSDKLIKNSKAAVDCPVVFPYAPNAVLIGFISSFVAGIIGLFITMGISFAWPSGSPMALIILPGLVPHFFLGATSGVFGNIKGGIVGAIVGPFVHGLIITFVPLFFIWGGFVPATNDYLQTLAFTKELEGVSGKATGAFEVAQAAQKFDLASKDAAVLKAFFDEYKALIASHGITASGEINSLMHTVISTTDNNIMYYVREAAKLAGKNVDTVQSLNWGDTDYIIGLIPGILGKIPKAGKWIAFVTPVLTYISLMIDGLIKHFIDKKKSKNAPQDSNSGEKVEEKVQTQPINA
;
A
#
# COMPACT_ATOMS: atom_id res chain seq x y z
N MET A 1 22.89 8.52 -26.91
CA MET A 1 21.83 7.51 -26.72
C MET A 1 21.09 7.32 -28.03
N SER A 2 20.78 6.09 -28.47
CA SER A 2 20.08 5.87 -29.75
C SER A 2 18.59 6.26 -29.64
N PHE A 3 17.97 6.65 -30.75
CA PHE A 3 16.53 6.98 -30.82
C PHE A 3 15.64 5.84 -30.28
N VAL A 4 16.04 4.58 -30.49
CA VAL A 4 15.34 3.41 -29.96
C VAL A 4 15.36 3.39 -28.44
N TRP A 5 16.50 3.66 -27.81
CA TRP A 5 16.59 3.76 -26.34
C TRP A 5 15.74 4.91 -25.81
N PHE A 6 15.72 6.05 -26.50
CA PHE A 6 14.84 7.17 -26.16
C PHE A 6 13.35 6.77 -26.23
N MET A 7 12.92 6.12 -27.32
CA MET A 7 11.53 5.68 -27.47
C MET A 7 11.14 4.64 -26.43
N LEU A 8 12.02 3.67 -26.13
CA LEU A 8 11.78 2.68 -25.08
C LEU A 8 11.66 3.32 -23.69
N ALA A 9 12.54 4.28 -23.37
CA ALA A 9 12.46 5.04 -22.13
C ALA A 9 11.16 5.84 -22.07
N PHE A 10 10.80 6.52 -23.15
CA PHE A 10 9.54 7.26 -23.24
C PHE A 10 8.32 6.37 -22.96
N PHE A 11 8.18 5.22 -23.65
CA PHE A 11 7.03 4.34 -23.44
C PHE A 11 7.02 3.75 -22.03
N LYS A 12 8.19 3.39 -21.49
CA LYS A 12 8.33 2.89 -20.13
C LYS A 12 7.82 3.94 -19.13
N ASP A 13 8.32 5.17 -19.20
CA ASP A 13 7.99 6.22 -18.23
C ASP A 13 6.55 6.72 -18.39
N PHE A 14 6.07 6.81 -19.63
CA PHE A 14 4.69 7.20 -19.93
C PHE A 14 3.67 6.18 -19.40
N LEU A 15 3.89 4.88 -19.65
CA LEU A 15 3.00 3.82 -19.15
C LEU A 15 3.17 3.59 -17.64
N ALA A 16 4.34 3.89 -17.07
CA ALA A 16 4.57 3.83 -15.63
C ALA A 16 3.86 4.95 -14.86
N THR A 17 3.39 6.01 -15.55
CA THR A 17 2.67 7.13 -14.93
C THR A 17 1.17 6.80 -14.84
N PRO A 18 0.59 6.56 -13.64
CA PRO A 18 -0.79 6.08 -13.50
C PRO A 18 -1.84 7.04 -14.08
N ALA A 19 -1.59 8.35 -13.99
CA ALA A 19 -2.49 9.37 -14.54
C ALA A 19 -2.74 9.18 -16.04
N PHE A 20 -1.70 8.86 -16.82
CA PHE A 20 -1.82 8.63 -18.25
C PHE A 20 -2.56 7.33 -18.55
N ILE A 21 -2.31 6.27 -17.79
CA ILE A 21 -3.01 4.99 -17.95
C ILE A 21 -4.53 5.16 -17.76
N VAL A 22 -4.96 5.82 -16.67
CA VAL A 22 -6.39 6.00 -16.40
C VAL A 22 -7.03 6.98 -17.41
N GLY A 23 -6.26 7.96 -17.89
CA GLY A 23 -6.64 8.81 -19.03
C GLY A 23 -6.86 8.03 -20.33
N ILE A 24 -5.98 7.09 -20.67
CA ILE A 24 -6.11 6.23 -21.86
C ILE A 24 -7.31 5.30 -21.73
N PHE A 25 -7.52 4.67 -20.57
CA PHE A 25 -8.71 3.85 -20.34
C PHE A 25 -10.00 4.64 -20.51
N THR A 26 -10.01 5.88 -20.02
CA THR A 26 -11.13 6.81 -20.22
C THR A 26 -11.29 7.18 -21.69
N MET A 27 -10.19 7.43 -22.41
CA MET A 27 -10.22 7.70 -23.85
C MET A 27 -10.82 6.51 -24.61
N ILE A 28 -10.35 5.29 -24.35
CA ILE A 28 -10.86 4.06 -24.97
C ILE A 28 -12.35 3.88 -24.64
N GLY A 29 -12.75 4.09 -23.38
CA GLY A 29 -14.17 4.03 -22.98
C GLY A 29 -15.03 5.08 -23.70
N ALA A 30 -14.52 6.30 -23.86
CA ALA A 30 -15.20 7.39 -24.56
C ALA A 30 -15.32 7.13 -26.08
N ILE A 31 -14.29 6.52 -26.69
CA ILE A 31 -14.33 6.05 -28.09
C ILE A 31 -15.31 4.90 -28.24
N ALA A 32 -15.28 3.93 -27.32
CA ALA A 32 -16.22 2.81 -27.31
C ALA A 32 -17.66 3.32 -27.21
N LEU A 33 -17.89 4.42 -26.50
CA LEU A 33 -19.17 5.15 -26.43
C LEU A 33 -19.57 5.90 -27.71
N ARG A 34 -18.69 5.95 -28.72
CA ARG A 34 -18.86 6.79 -29.92
C ARG A 34 -19.12 8.26 -29.58
N LYS A 35 -18.52 8.77 -28.50
CA LYS A 35 -18.55 10.20 -28.18
C LYS A 35 -17.89 11.00 -29.33
N LYS A 36 -18.29 12.26 -29.48
CA LYS A 36 -17.62 13.17 -30.42
C LYS A 36 -16.14 13.32 -30.05
N PHE A 37 -15.25 13.51 -31.03
CA PHE A 37 -13.81 13.66 -30.79
C PHE A 37 -13.49 14.66 -29.68
N SER A 38 -14.15 15.82 -29.67
CA SER A 38 -13.98 16.83 -28.61
C SER A 38 -14.30 16.30 -27.22
N GLN A 39 -15.36 15.50 -27.07
CA GLN A 39 -15.74 14.90 -25.79
C GLN A 39 -14.78 13.78 -25.36
N VAL A 40 -14.25 13.00 -26.30
CA VAL A 40 -13.22 11.99 -26.02
C VAL A 40 -11.99 12.66 -25.42
N VAL A 41 -11.50 13.72 -26.06
CA VAL A 41 -10.36 14.51 -25.59
C VAL A 41 -10.66 15.11 -24.21
N ILE A 42 -11.82 15.76 -24.04
CA ILE A 42 -12.22 16.37 -22.75
C ILE A 42 -12.23 15.33 -21.62
N SER A 43 -12.88 14.17 -21.81
CA SER A 43 -12.95 13.14 -20.77
C SER A 43 -11.55 12.59 -20.42
N ALA A 44 -10.72 12.31 -21.42
CA ALA A 44 -9.35 11.82 -21.20
C ALA A 44 -8.49 12.83 -20.42
N PHE A 45 -8.55 14.12 -20.78
CA PHE A 45 -7.80 15.18 -20.10
C PHE A 45 -8.31 15.42 -18.68
N LYS A 46 -9.63 15.51 -18.47
CA LYS A 46 -10.20 15.71 -17.12
C LYS A 46 -9.84 14.57 -16.17
N VAL A 47 -9.88 13.32 -16.62
CA VAL A 47 -9.48 12.18 -15.79
C VAL A 47 -7.99 12.21 -15.48
N THR A 48 -7.13 12.49 -16.48
CA THR A 48 -5.68 12.60 -16.29
C THR A 48 -5.34 13.72 -15.30
N ILE A 49 -5.88 14.93 -15.52
CA ILE A 49 -5.66 16.10 -14.66
C ILE A 49 -6.26 15.88 -13.28
N GLY A 50 -7.47 15.32 -13.18
CA GLY A 50 -8.12 15.01 -11.91
C GLY A 50 -7.29 14.05 -11.06
N PHE A 51 -6.69 13.03 -11.69
CA PHE A 51 -5.77 12.11 -11.02
C PHE A 51 -4.48 12.81 -10.55
N LEU A 52 -3.92 13.71 -11.37
CA LEU A 52 -2.75 14.51 -10.97
C LEU A 52 -3.05 15.47 -9.81
N ILE A 53 -4.22 16.11 -9.81
CA ILE A 53 -4.67 16.97 -8.71
C ILE A 53 -4.85 16.14 -7.43
N LEU A 54 -5.46 14.95 -7.53
CA LEU A 54 -5.60 14.01 -6.41
C LEU A 54 -4.22 13.66 -5.83
N GLY A 55 -3.29 13.23 -6.69
CA GLY A 55 -1.91 12.90 -6.28
C GLY A 55 -1.15 14.09 -5.70
N GLY A 56 -1.32 15.29 -6.27
CA GLY A 56 -0.75 16.53 -5.75
C GLY A 56 -1.26 16.89 -4.36
N GLY A 57 -2.57 16.78 -4.12
CA GLY A 57 -3.18 16.97 -2.81
C GLY A 57 -2.69 15.94 -1.78
N ALA A 58 -2.60 14.67 -2.18
CA ALA A 58 -2.00 13.61 -1.36
C ALA A 58 -0.52 13.89 -1.03
N GLY A 59 0.27 14.39 -1.98
CA GLY A 59 1.65 14.79 -1.74
C GLY A 59 1.79 15.93 -0.74
N VAL A 60 0.95 16.96 -0.85
CA VAL A 60 0.90 18.09 0.08
C VAL A 60 0.54 17.62 1.50
N LEU A 61 -0.51 16.81 1.65
CA LEU A 61 -0.93 16.34 2.97
C LEU A 61 0.10 15.37 3.58
N VAL A 62 0.66 14.43 2.81
CA VAL A 62 1.70 13.49 3.30
C VAL A 62 2.97 14.26 3.67
N GLY A 63 3.34 15.26 2.88
CA GLY A 63 4.48 16.14 3.15
C GLY A 63 4.36 16.85 4.50
N SER A 64 3.15 17.31 4.86
CA SER A 64 2.91 17.89 6.19
C SER A 64 3.10 16.85 7.30
N LEU A 65 2.47 15.67 7.18
CA LEU A 65 2.59 14.58 8.15
C LEU A 65 4.06 14.13 8.36
N GLY A 66 4.88 14.19 7.31
CA GLY A 66 6.32 13.94 7.38
C GLY A 66 7.10 14.90 8.26
N LYS A 67 6.56 16.10 8.56
CA LYS A 67 7.14 17.05 9.54
C LYS A 67 6.69 16.77 10.97
N PHE A 68 5.51 16.19 11.15
CA PHE A 68 5.02 15.78 12.47
C PHE A 68 5.82 14.62 13.06
N GLN A 69 6.00 13.56 12.26
CA GLN A 69 6.51 12.27 12.75
C GLN A 69 7.86 12.39 13.49
N PRO A 70 8.90 13.06 12.96
CA PRO A 70 10.19 13.15 13.63
C PRO A 70 10.11 13.91 14.96
N VAL A 71 9.36 15.02 15.00
CA VAL A 71 9.16 15.81 16.22
C VAL A 71 8.46 14.98 17.28
N PHE A 72 7.41 14.26 16.91
CA PHE A 72 6.68 13.38 17.82
C PHE A 72 7.60 12.29 18.41
N GLN A 73 8.36 11.60 17.55
CA GLN A 73 9.28 10.55 17.99
C GLN A 73 10.35 11.07 18.94
N ALA A 74 11.00 12.18 18.59
CA ALA A 74 12.05 12.79 19.40
C ALA A 74 11.53 13.30 20.74
N THR A 75 10.34 13.89 20.76
CA THR A 75 9.72 14.47 21.96
C THR A 75 9.40 13.39 23.00
N TYR A 76 8.90 12.24 22.55
CA TYR A 76 8.48 11.15 23.44
C TYR A 76 9.52 10.02 23.55
N GLY A 77 10.72 10.21 22.99
CA GLY A 77 11.80 9.22 23.02
C GLY A 77 11.44 7.89 22.34
N LEU A 78 10.56 7.94 21.34
CA LEU A 78 9.99 6.76 20.70
C LEU A 78 10.93 6.22 19.61
N LYS A 79 11.39 4.98 19.79
CA LYS A 79 12.15 4.23 18.78
C LYS A 79 11.42 2.95 18.46
N GLY A 80 11.20 2.68 17.18
CA GLY A 80 10.43 1.53 16.75
C GLY A 80 10.20 1.52 15.25
N VAL A 81 9.41 0.55 14.81
CA VAL A 81 9.05 0.34 13.41
C VAL A 81 7.78 1.12 13.10
N ILE A 82 7.79 1.87 12.00
CA ILE A 82 6.63 2.60 11.50
C ILE A 82 6.02 1.80 10.33
N PRO A 83 4.75 1.38 10.43
CA PRO A 83 4.02 0.87 9.28
C PRO A 83 3.80 2.02 8.30
N ASN A 84 4.35 1.90 7.10
CA ASN A 84 4.15 2.86 6.01
C ASN A 84 4.46 2.16 4.69
N ASN A 85 3.42 1.74 3.97
CA ASN A 85 3.59 0.91 2.79
C ASN A 85 4.23 1.67 1.63
N ASP A 86 3.91 2.95 1.46
CA ASP A 86 4.47 3.81 0.42
C ASP A 86 5.99 3.98 0.63
N ALA A 87 6.38 4.35 1.84
CA ALA A 87 7.78 4.52 2.19
C ALA A 87 8.54 3.19 2.11
N PHE A 88 7.91 2.10 2.56
CA PHE A 88 8.55 0.79 2.57
C PHE A 88 8.68 0.21 1.16
N ALA A 89 7.63 0.27 0.34
CA ALA A 89 7.70 -0.13 -1.06
C ALA A 89 8.70 0.75 -1.83
N GLY A 90 8.74 2.06 -1.54
CA GLY A 90 9.78 2.97 -2.01
C GLY A 90 11.18 2.47 -1.67
N ALA A 91 11.42 2.06 -0.42
CA ALA A 91 12.68 1.46 0.00
C ALA A 91 12.99 0.14 -0.74
N LEU A 92 11.98 -0.70 -0.98
CA LEU A 92 12.17 -1.94 -1.76
C LEU A 92 12.47 -1.67 -3.24
N THR A 93 12.18 -0.47 -3.76
CA THR A 93 12.60 -0.11 -5.13
C THR A 93 14.12 -0.08 -5.31
N TYR A 94 14.86 -0.02 -4.21
CA TYR A 94 16.31 -0.14 -4.22
C TYR A 94 16.79 -1.59 -4.34
N ILE A 95 15.92 -2.57 -4.15
CA ILE A 95 16.29 -3.99 -4.29
C ILE A 95 15.90 -4.49 -5.68
N GLN A 96 16.87 -4.49 -6.60
CA GLN A 96 16.63 -4.85 -8.01
C GLN A 96 15.98 -6.22 -8.18
N ALA A 97 16.40 -7.19 -7.37
CA ALA A 97 15.84 -8.53 -7.32
C ALA A 97 14.32 -8.54 -7.08
N ILE A 98 13.83 -7.67 -6.19
CA ILE A 98 12.41 -7.52 -5.84
C ILE A 98 11.68 -6.72 -6.91
N VAL A 99 12.25 -5.60 -7.36
CA VAL A 99 11.60 -4.73 -8.36
C VAL A 99 11.39 -5.43 -9.69
N GLN A 100 12.37 -6.20 -10.16
CA GLN A 100 12.27 -6.89 -11.44
C GLN A 100 11.12 -7.90 -11.43
N ILE A 101 11.13 -8.84 -10.48
CA ILE A 101 10.09 -9.87 -10.41
C ILE A 101 8.74 -9.28 -9.97
N GLY A 102 8.72 -8.31 -9.04
CA GLY A 102 7.52 -7.62 -8.58
C GLY A 102 6.84 -6.81 -9.69
N SER A 103 7.59 -6.15 -10.56
CA SER A 103 7.02 -5.45 -11.71
C SER A 103 6.36 -6.42 -12.69
N LEU A 104 6.98 -7.59 -12.93
CA LEU A 104 6.40 -8.63 -13.78
C LEU A 104 5.15 -9.26 -13.15
N ILE A 105 5.15 -9.49 -11.83
CA ILE A 105 3.97 -9.92 -11.07
C ILE A 105 2.83 -8.92 -11.22
N MET A 106 3.11 -7.61 -11.14
CA MET A 106 2.09 -6.58 -11.33
C MET A 106 1.47 -6.67 -12.73
N VAL A 107 2.30 -6.68 -13.78
CA VAL A 107 1.82 -6.72 -15.17
C VAL A 107 1.00 -7.97 -15.44
N LEU A 108 1.53 -9.15 -15.11
CA LEU A 108 0.81 -10.41 -15.32
C LEU A 108 -0.44 -10.46 -14.44
N GLY A 109 -0.36 -10.01 -13.19
CA GLY A 109 -1.49 -9.93 -12.27
C GLY A 109 -2.62 -9.07 -12.82
N MET A 110 -2.32 -7.90 -13.38
CA MET A 110 -3.33 -7.03 -14.00
C MET A 110 -4.02 -7.70 -15.19
N ILE A 111 -3.27 -8.39 -16.05
CA ILE A 111 -3.85 -9.17 -17.16
C ILE A 111 -4.80 -10.24 -16.62
N LEU A 112 -4.36 -10.98 -15.60
CA LEU A 112 -5.16 -12.01 -14.94
C LEU A 112 -6.38 -11.43 -14.20
N ASN A 113 -6.31 -10.22 -13.65
CA ASN A 113 -7.47 -9.53 -13.09
C ASN A 113 -8.52 -9.23 -14.16
N ILE A 114 -8.13 -8.77 -15.35
CA ILE A 114 -9.06 -8.56 -16.47
C ILE A 114 -9.72 -9.89 -16.84
N VAL A 115 -8.95 -10.98 -16.90
CA VAL A 115 -9.50 -12.33 -17.17
C VAL A 115 -10.51 -12.74 -16.10
N LEU A 116 -10.24 -12.53 -14.81
CA LEU A 116 -11.21 -12.80 -13.74
C LEU A 116 -12.41 -11.88 -13.78
N ALA A 117 -12.25 -10.61 -14.15
CA ALA A 117 -13.37 -9.70 -14.32
C ALA A 117 -14.31 -10.18 -15.44
N VAL A 118 -13.76 -10.80 -16.50
CA VAL A 118 -14.58 -11.41 -17.57
C VAL A 118 -15.21 -12.74 -17.12
N THR A 119 -14.46 -13.61 -16.46
CA THR A 119 -14.85 -15.02 -16.25
C THR A 119 -15.50 -15.30 -14.90
N SER A 120 -15.02 -14.68 -13.82
CA SER A 120 -15.51 -14.91 -12.45
C SER A 120 -16.85 -14.22 -12.18
N ARG A 121 -17.51 -14.54 -11.05
CA ARG A 121 -18.68 -13.78 -10.58
C ARG A 121 -18.32 -12.37 -10.08
N PHE A 122 -17.06 -12.13 -9.76
CA PHE A 122 -16.56 -10.89 -9.19
C PHE A 122 -16.04 -9.98 -10.31
N LYS A 123 -16.92 -9.08 -10.75
CA LYS A 123 -16.72 -8.23 -11.91
C LYS A 123 -15.99 -6.93 -11.52
N TYR A 124 -14.71 -7.01 -11.14
CA TYR A 124 -13.92 -5.85 -10.70
C TYR A 124 -12.62 -5.72 -11.50
N VAL A 125 -12.40 -4.53 -12.06
CA VAL A 125 -11.13 -4.14 -12.68
C VAL A 125 -10.43 -3.19 -11.72
N TYR A 126 -9.27 -3.58 -11.23
CA TYR A 126 -8.54 -2.82 -10.21
C TYR A 126 -7.63 -1.78 -10.87
N LEU A 127 -7.86 -0.51 -10.56
CA LEU A 127 -7.23 0.62 -11.26
C LEU A 127 -6.23 1.41 -10.40
N SER A 128 -6.04 1.06 -9.13
CA SER A 128 -5.07 1.73 -8.25
C SER A 128 -3.65 1.19 -8.47
N GLY A 129 -3.00 1.66 -9.53
CA GLY A 129 -1.70 1.14 -9.99
C GLY A 129 -0.56 1.22 -8.96
N HIS A 130 -0.45 2.31 -8.19
CA HIS A 130 0.59 2.44 -7.16
C HIS A 130 0.44 1.39 -6.05
N VAL A 131 -0.80 1.14 -5.61
CA VAL A 131 -1.12 0.07 -4.64
C VAL A 131 -0.77 -1.31 -5.19
N LEU A 132 -1.07 -1.56 -6.47
CA LEU A 132 -0.73 -2.84 -7.13
C LEU A 132 0.78 -3.04 -7.20
N PHE A 133 1.52 -1.98 -7.49
CA PHE A 133 2.98 -2.00 -7.47
C PHE A 133 3.51 -2.34 -6.08
N TYR A 134 3.02 -1.67 -5.03
CA TYR A 134 3.47 -1.96 -3.66
C TYR A 134 3.14 -3.39 -3.23
N SER A 135 1.94 -3.86 -3.57
CA SER A 135 1.50 -5.23 -3.29
C SER A 135 2.32 -6.27 -4.05
N SER A 136 2.72 -5.98 -5.29
CA SER A 136 3.55 -6.90 -6.07
C SER A 136 5.00 -6.96 -5.58
N LEU A 137 5.58 -5.82 -5.17
CA LEU A 137 6.89 -5.78 -4.51
C LEU A 137 6.87 -6.54 -3.19
N MET A 138 5.78 -6.42 -2.43
CA MET A 138 5.59 -7.16 -1.20
C MET A 138 5.56 -8.67 -1.43
N ILE A 139 4.73 -9.14 -2.37
CA ILE A 139 4.63 -10.56 -2.72
C ILE A 139 6.00 -11.09 -3.18
N ALA A 140 6.70 -10.34 -4.02
CA ALA A 140 8.06 -10.64 -4.45
C ALA A 140 9.02 -10.78 -3.26
N ALA A 141 9.03 -9.80 -2.35
CA ALA A 141 9.88 -9.82 -1.16
C ALA A 141 9.62 -11.08 -0.31
N VAL A 142 8.36 -11.42 -0.07
CA VAL A 142 7.98 -12.64 0.67
C VAL A 142 8.53 -13.88 -0.03
N PHE A 143 8.32 -14.05 -1.34
CA PHE A 143 8.85 -15.22 -2.05
C PHE A 143 10.38 -15.33 -1.96
N LEU A 144 11.10 -14.21 -2.05
CA LEU A 144 12.55 -14.20 -1.90
C LEU A 144 12.99 -14.64 -0.49
N THR A 145 12.23 -14.26 0.56
CA THR A 145 12.48 -14.71 1.95
C THR A 145 12.25 -16.21 2.14
N LEU A 146 11.41 -16.84 1.32
CA LEU A 146 11.14 -18.27 1.32
C LEU A 146 12.22 -19.11 0.61
N GLY A 147 13.32 -18.48 0.20
CA GLY A 147 14.43 -19.17 -0.47
C GLY A 147 14.20 -19.40 -1.97
N PHE A 148 13.28 -18.67 -2.60
CA PHE A 148 13.20 -18.62 -4.06
C PHE A 148 14.27 -17.68 -4.62
N ARG A 149 14.90 -18.08 -5.73
CA ARG A 149 15.95 -17.34 -6.42
C ARG A 149 15.58 -17.13 -7.90
N PRO A 150 14.58 -16.30 -8.21
CA PRO A 150 14.09 -16.12 -9.58
C PRO A 150 15.13 -15.51 -10.54
N GLN A 151 16.23 -14.94 -10.05
CA GLN A 151 17.31 -14.39 -10.88
C GLN A 151 18.26 -15.48 -11.39
N SER A 152 18.45 -16.57 -10.65
CA SER A 152 19.42 -17.63 -10.97
C SER A 152 18.77 -19.00 -11.25
N ASN A 153 17.48 -19.16 -10.96
CA ASN A 153 16.75 -20.40 -11.18
C ASN A 153 15.44 -20.14 -11.95
N ALA A 154 15.33 -20.72 -13.15
CA ALA A 154 14.19 -20.55 -14.04
C ALA A 154 12.89 -21.18 -13.48
N GLY A 155 13.00 -22.29 -12.72
CA GLY A 155 11.86 -22.91 -12.05
C GLY A 155 11.30 -22.02 -10.94
N ASP A 156 12.19 -21.46 -10.11
CA ASP A 156 11.82 -20.49 -9.09
C ASP A 156 11.22 -19.22 -9.72
N PHE A 157 11.78 -18.73 -10.83
CA PHE A 157 11.22 -17.61 -11.59
C PHE A 157 9.78 -17.86 -12.00
N ALA A 158 9.50 -19.00 -12.65
CA ALA A 158 8.16 -19.34 -13.09
C ALA A 158 7.19 -19.46 -11.90
N ILE A 159 7.60 -20.15 -10.84
CA ILE A 159 6.78 -20.33 -9.63
C ILE A 159 6.41 -18.97 -9.02
N VAL A 160 7.39 -18.11 -8.77
CA VAL A 160 7.17 -16.80 -8.13
C VAL A 160 6.31 -15.90 -9.01
N LEU A 161 6.56 -15.87 -10.31
CA LEU A 161 5.79 -15.06 -11.26
C LEU A 161 4.31 -15.50 -11.29
N PHE A 162 4.04 -16.79 -11.52
CA PHE A 162 2.67 -17.28 -11.66
C PHE A 162 1.91 -17.31 -10.33
N ALA A 163 2.55 -17.77 -9.24
CA ALA A 163 1.91 -17.75 -7.93
C ALA A 163 1.63 -16.31 -7.47
N GLY A 164 2.61 -15.41 -7.63
CA GLY A 164 2.45 -14.01 -7.26
C GLY A 164 1.37 -13.31 -8.09
N ALA A 165 1.35 -13.52 -9.41
CA ALA A 165 0.38 -12.89 -10.29
C ALA A 165 -1.05 -13.42 -10.05
N THR A 166 -1.23 -14.74 -9.86
CA THR A 166 -2.54 -15.33 -9.56
C THR A 166 -3.06 -14.94 -8.18
N LEU A 167 -2.17 -14.82 -7.18
CA LEU A 167 -2.50 -14.29 -5.86
C LEU A 167 -2.97 -12.84 -5.96
N LEU A 168 -2.20 -11.98 -6.62
CA LEU A 168 -2.52 -10.56 -6.78
C LEU A 168 -3.83 -10.39 -7.57
N ALA A 169 -4.04 -11.14 -8.65
CA ALA A 169 -5.28 -11.10 -9.43
C ALA A 169 -6.52 -11.54 -8.65
N SER A 170 -6.38 -12.59 -7.83
CA SER A 170 -7.45 -13.06 -6.93
C SER A 170 -7.80 -11.99 -5.89
N TYR A 171 -6.78 -11.37 -5.29
CA TYR A 171 -6.94 -10.24 -4.39
C TYR A 171 -7.69 -9.06 -5.05
N MET A 172 -7.32 -8.71 -6.28
CA MET A 172 -7.92 -7.61 -7.04
C MET A 172 -9.42 -7.78 -7.34
N VAL A 173 -9.98 -8.99 -7.24
CA VAL A 173 -11.43 -9.21 -7.34
C VAL A 173 -12.10 -9.49 -6.00
N ILE A 174 -11.40 -10.13 -5.05
CA ILE A 174 -11.94 -10.47 -3.72
C ILE A 174 -12.08 -9.23 -2.85
N SER A 175 -11.03 -8.40 -2.75
CA SER A 175 -11.02 -7.24 -1.84
C SER A 175 -12.12 -6.23 -2.20
N PRO A 176 -12.28 -5.79 -3.47
CA PRO A 176 -13.40 -4.94 -3.85
C PRO A 176 -14.77 -5.61 -3.64
N ALA A 177 -14.88 -6.92 -3.90
CA ALA A 177 -16.14 -7.65 -3.73
C ALA A 177 -16.65 -7.64 -2.29
N LEU A 178 -15.74 -7.77 -1.31
CA LEU A 178 -16.11 -7.85 0.10
C LEU A 178 -16.72 -6.54 0.62
N GLN A 179 -16.20 -5.41 0.14
CA GLN A 179 -16.61 -4.08 0.58
C GLN A 179 -17.73 -3.48 -0.30
N GLN A 180 -18.04 -4.07 -1.46
CA GLN A 180 -18.96 -3.50 -2.44
C GLN A 180 -20.35 -3.18 -1.88
N ARG A 181 -20.87 -4.01 -0.97
CA ARG A 181 -22.19 -3.74 -0.35
C ARG A 181 -22.21 -2.38 0.35
N HIS A 182 -21.18 -2.08 1.14
CA HIS A 182 -21.05 -0.79 1.82
C HIS A 182 -20.70 0.33 0.84
N MET A 183 -19.88 0.04 -0.17
CA MET A 183 -19.58 0.98 -1.25
C MET A 183 -20.85 1.46 -1.98
N ASN A 184 -21.79 0.55 -2.25
CA ASN A 184 -23.06 0.90 -2.87
C ASN A 184 -23.91 1.81 -1.99
N MET A 185 -23.90 1.57 -0.68
CA MET A 185 -24.62 2.42 0.28
C MET A 185 -24.00 3.81 0.39
N ILE A 186 -22.66 3.91 0.36
CA ILE A 186 -21.93 5.18 0.43
C ILE A 186 -22.16 6.01 -0.84
N THR A 187 -21.98 5.38 -2.01
CA THR A 187 -22.01 6.09 -3.29
C THR A 187 -23.41 6.26 -3.89
N GLY A 188 -24.39 5.50 -3.42
CA GLY A 188 -25.72 5.42 -4.01
C GLY A 188 -25.76 4.76 -5.39
N SER A 189 -24.67 4.13 -5.84
CA SER A 189 -24.55 3.49 -7.15
C SER A 189 -23.82 2.15 -7.06
N ASN A 190 -23.94 1.31 -8.08
CA ASN A 190 -23.22 0.03 -8.18
C ASN A 190 -22.17 0.02 -9.31
N GLU A 191 -21.72 1.21 -9.73
CA GLU A 191 -20.86 1.39 -10.92
C GLU A 191 -19.38 1.51 -10.58
N ILE A 192 -19.07 1.82 -9.32
CA ILE A 192 -17.71 2.02 -8.81
C ILE A 192 -17.46 1.08 -7.64
N GLY A 193 -16.24 0.54 -7.59
CA GLY A 193 -15.72 -0.23 -6.46
C GLY A 193 -14.54 0.51 -5.83
N LEU A 194 -14.02 -0.07 -4.75
CA LEU A 194 -12.84 0.44 -4.07
C LEU A 194 -11.73 -0.60 -4.16
N GLY A 195 -10.56 -0.18 -4.66
CA GLY A 195 -9.34 -0.96 -4.75
C GLY A 195 -8.20 -0.27 -4.02
N HIS A 196 -7.96 -0.66 -2.76
CA HIS A 196 -6.84 -0.21 -1.94
C HIS A 196 -6.43 -1.32 -0.96
N THR A 197 -5.24 -1.25 -0.37
CA THR A 197 -4.66 -2.24 0.58
C THR A 197 -5.37 -2.36 1.94
N GLY A 198 -6.46 -1.60 2.16
CA GLY A 198 -7.24 -1.65 3.40
C GLY A 198 -8.64 -2.27 3.22
N GLY A 199 -8.95 -2.89 2.08
CA GLY A 199 -10.29 -3.32 1.72
C GLY A 199 -10.94 -4.30 2.70
N PHE A 200 -10.17 -5.23 3.28
CA PHE A 200 -10.68 -6.11 4.34
C PHE A 200 -11.05 -5.30 5.60
N GLY A 201 -10.21 -4.35 6.00
CA GLY A 201 -10.47 -3.46 7.13
C GLY A 201 -11.67 -2.53 6.89
N TYR A 202 -11.85 -2.04 5.67
CA TYR A 202 -13.01 -1.19 5.31
C TYR A 202 -14.31 -1.98 5.37
N ALA A 203 -14.31 -3.20 4.84
CA ALA A 203 -15.45 -4.10 4.95
C ALA A 203 -15.78 -4.40 6.41
N LEU A 204 -14.76 -4.74 7.22
CA LEU A 204 -14.92 -4.97 8.65
C LEU A 204 -15.53 -3.76 9.36
N SER A 205 -15.02 -2.55 9.09
CA SER A 205 -15.58 -1.30 9.63
C SER A 205 -17.05 -1.11 9.25
N GLY A 206 -17.40 -1.38 7.99
CA GLY A 206 -18.79 -1.36 7.53
C GLY A 206 -19.68 -2.34 8.29
N TYR A 207 -19.24 -3.58 8.46
CA TYR A 207 -20.00 -4.59 9.21
C TYR A 207 -20.11 -4.27 10.71
N ILE A 208 -19.07 -3.69 11.31
CA ILE A 208 -19.13 -3.15 12.68
C ILE A 208 -20.19 -2.05 12.76
N GLY A 209 -20.20 -1.13 11.80
CA GLY A 209 -21.22 -0.10 11.68
C GLY A 209 -22.64 -0.68 11.56
N GLU A 210 -22.83 -1.72 10.75
CA GLU A 210 -24.11 -2.43 10.66
C GLU A 210 -24.52 -3.10 11.97
N GLY A 211 -23.57 -3.74 12.67
CA GLY A 211 -23.79 -4.36 13.97
C GLY A 211 -24.23 -3.33 15.01
N ILE A 212 -23.51 -2.20 15.10
CA ILE A 212 -23.84 -1.08 15.98
C ILE A 212 -25.23 -0.53 15.65
N GLY A 213 -25.51 -0.26 14.38
CA GLY A 213 -26.80 0.27 13.95
C GLY A 213 -27.98 -0.64 14.30
N LYS A 214 -27.79 -1.97 14.27
CA LYS A 214 -28.81 -2.96 14.70
C LYS A 214 -28.98 -3.02 16.22
N LEU A 215 -27.91 -2.80 16.99
CA LEU A 215 -27.93 -2.85 18.45
C LEU A 215 -28.42 -1.54 19.08
N MET A 216 -28.29 -0.42 18.36
CA MET A 216 -28.76 0.88 18.83
C MET A 216 -30.28 0.90 18.98
N LYS A 217 -30.74 1.19 20.19
CA LYS A 217 -32.17 1.43 20.49
C LYS A 217 -32.64 2.81 20.06
N THR A 218 -31.71 3.71 19.75
CA THR A 218 -31.95 5.09 19.35
C THR A 218 -31.63 5.31 17.88
N LYS A 219 -32.11 6.43 17.33
CA LYS A 219 -31.82 6.80 15.95
C LYS A 219 -30.31 6.93 15.73
N VAL A 220 -29.79 6.23 14.73
CA VAL A 220 -28.41 6.38 14.26
C VAL A 220 -28.26 7.79 13.67
N VAL A 221 -27.30 8.56 14.20
CA VAL A 221 -26.97 9.91 13.73
C VAL A 221 -25.67 9.84 12.95
N SER A 222 -25.71 10.23 11.67
CA SER A 222 -24.52 10.34 10.82
C SER A 222 -23.59 11.43 11.33
N THR A 223 -22.28 11.25 11.14
CA THR A 223 -21.27 12.30 11.35
C THR A 223 -21.54 13.57 10.54
N GLU A 224 -22.20 13.44 9.40
CA GLU A 224 -22.55 14.56 8.52
C GLU A 224 -23.79 15.33 9.01
N SER A 225 -24.49 14.81 10.03
CA SER A 225 -25.70 15.41 10.61
C SER A 225 -25.47 15.98 12.02
N ILE A 226 -24.22 16.16 12.43
CA ILE A 226 -23.88 16.74 13.74
C ILE A 226 -24.32 18.21 13.76
N ASN A 227 -25.23 18.53 14.68
CA ASN A 227 -25.64 19.90 14.96
C ASN A 227 -24.78 20.48 16.08
N PHE A 228 -23.88 21.41 15.75
CA PHE A 228 -23.03 22.07 16.73
C PHE A 228 -23.81 23.15 17.51
N PRO A 229 -23.64 23.25 18.85
CA PRO A 229 -24.21 24.35 19.63
C PRO A 229 -23.61 25.70 19.19
N LYS A 230 -24.28 26.82 19.50
CA LYS A 230 -23.91 28.18 19.03
C LYS A 230 -22.43 28.54 19.26
N GLY A 231 -21.84 28.13 20.39
CA GLY A 231 -20.41 28.38 20.69
C GLY A 231 -19.42 27.54 19.86
N LEU A 232 -19.87 26.44 19.27
CA LEU A 232 -19.07 25.55 18.41
C LEU A 232 -19.47 25.66 16.93
N TYR A 233 -20.14 26.74 16.55
CA TYR A 233 -20.65 26.93 15.19
C TYR A 233 -19.55 26.90 14.12
N ILE A 234 -18.32 27.29 14.48
CA ILE A 234 -17.15 27.23 13.60
C ILE A 234 -16.85 25.80 13.08
N PHE A 235 -17.23 24.76 13.84
CA PHE A 235 -17.03 23.37 13.45
C PHE A 235 -18.03 22.88 12.39
N ARG A 236 -19.07 23.68 12.05
CA ARG A 236 -19.91 23.41 10.86
C ARG A 236 -19.15 23.64 9.56
N ASN A 237 -18.12 24.49 9.57
CA ASN A 237 -17.27 24.67 8.40
C ASN A 237 -16.23 23.54 8.40
N THR A 238 -16.34 22.62 7.43
CA THR A 238 -15.46 21.44 7.33
C THR A 238 -13.98 21.82 7.23
N LEU A 239 -13.63 22.88 6.50
CA LEU A 239 -12.24 23.36 6.37
C LEU A 239 -11.69 23.83 7.73
N VAL A 240 -12.47 24.61 8.47
CA VAL A 240 -12.09 25.08 9.81
C VAL A 240 -12.00 23.92 10.80
N SER A 241 -12.99 23.02 10.77
CA SER A 241 -13.04 21.83 11.62
C SER A 241 -11.84 20.91 11.41
N LEU A 242 -11.50 20.63 10.15
CA LEU A 242 -10.30 19.86 9.75
C LEU A 242 -9.03 20.52 10.28
N SER A 243 -8.89 21.84 10.06
CA SER A 243 -7.70 22.60 10.46
C SER A 243 -7.50 22.65 11.97
N LEU A 244 -8.56 22.87 12.74
CA LEU A 244 -8.48 22.88 14.21
C LEU A 244 -8.14 21.50 14.76
N THR A 245 -8.71 20.46 14.17
CA THR A 245 -8.48 19.09 14.61
C THR A 245 -7.04 18.65 14.38
N ILE A 246 -6.50 18.89 13.19
CA ILE A 246 -5.10 18.57 12.91
C ILE A 246 -4.16 19.52 13.66
N LEU A 247 -4.56 20.76 13.97
CA LEU A 247 -3.76 21.64 14.82
C LEU A 247 -3.62 21.07 16.24
N VAL A 248 -4.71 20.65 16.87
CA VAL A 248 -4.68 19.98 18.18
C VAL A 248 -3.76 18.76 18.14
N PHE A 249 -3.82 18.01 17.05
CA PHE A 249 -2.93 16.89 16.81
C PHE A 249 -1.45 17.33 16.81
N TYR A 250 -1.09 18.34 16.02
CA TYR A 250 0.26 18.90 15.95
C TYR A 250 0.74 19.49 17.28
N MET A 251 -0.14 20.14 18.04
CA MET A 251 0.19 20.70 19.36
C MET A 251 0.75 19.64 20.31
N PHE A 252 0.27 18.40 20.23
CA PHE A 252 0.74 17.30 21.07
C PHE A 252 2.21 16.94 20.83
N ALA A 253 2.74 17.16 19.62
CA ALA A 253 4.15 16.95 19.31
C ALA A 253 4.97 18.24 19.43
N PHE A 254 4.48 19.33 18.82
CA PHE A 254 5.26 20.56 18.64
C PHE A 254 5.39 21.38 19.92
N LEU A 255 4.39 21.45 20.80
CA LEU A 255 4.52 22.22 22.04
C LEU A 255 5.61 21.65 22.96
N PRO A 256 5.55 20.36 23.37
CA PRO A 256 6.62 19.79 24.18
C PRO A 256 7.96 19.71 23.43
N GLY A 257 7.96 19.29 22.16
CA GLY A 257 9.18 19.16 21.35
C GLY A 257 9.88 20.49 21.10
N GLY A 258 9.12 21.54 20.79
CA GLY A 258 9.63 22.90 20.60
C GLY A 258 10.22 23.49 21.87
N VAL A 259 9.60 23.26 23.03
CA VAL A 259 10.17 23.65 24.33
C VAL A 259 11.47 22.89 24.61
N MET A 260 11.52 21.58 24.38
CA MET A 260 12.74 20.80 24.54
C MET A 260 13.86 21.26 23.61
N TYR A 261 13.54 21.58 22.36
CA TYR A 261 14.47 22.15 21.40
C TYR A 261 15.03 23.50 21.87
N GLN A 262 14.17 24.42 22.32
CA GLN A 262 14.59 25.74 22.81
C GLN A 262 15.49 25.65 24.06
N LEU A 263 15.29 24.62 24.89
CA LEU A 263 16.10 24.34 26.07
C LEU A 263 17.38 23.55 25.76
N GLY A 264 17.66 23.22 24.49
CA GLY A 264 18.82 22.41 24.09
C GLY A 264 18.74 20.95 24.53
N LYS A 265 17.54 20.44 24.84
CA LYS A 265 17.29 19.07 25.35
C LYS A 265 16.88 18.08 24.26
N LEU A 266 16.79 18.51 23.01
CA LEU A 266 16.38 17.68 21.88
C LEU A 266 17.51 17.64 20.85
N SER A 267 18.05 16.44 20.61
CA SER A 267 19.24 16.22 19.77
C SER A 267 18.97 15.37 18.53
N ASP A 268 17.74 14.88 18.34
CA ASP A 268 17.36 14.13 17.14
C ASP A 268 17.44 15.05 15.91
N LYS A 269 18.30 14.69 14.95
CA LYS A 269 18.58 15.55 13.79
C LYS A 269 17.33 15.84 12.97
N ALA A 270 16.48 14.84 12.71
CA ALA A 270 15.32 15.03 11.87
C ALA A 270 14.29 15.95 12.54
N ALA A 271 14.10 15.83 13.86
CA ALA A 271 13.26 16.75 14.62
C ALA A 271 13.86 18.16 14.71
N VAL A 272 15.17 18.29 14.94
CA VAL A 272 15.88 19.58 14.97
C VAL A 272 15.78 20.28 13.61
N ASP A 273 15.94 19.56 12.50
CA ASP A 273 15.81 20.12 11.15
C ASP A 273 14.40 20.70 10.91
N VAL A 274 13.37 20.07 11.47
CA VAL A 274 11.99 20.57 11.39
C VAL A 274 11.78 21.79 12.30
N LEU A 275 12.26 21.74 13.54
CA LEU A 275 12.01 22.77 14.56
C LEU A 275 12.87 24.03 14.37
N SER A 276 14.04 23.90 13.74
CA SER A 276 15.00 25.00 13.53
C SER A 276 14.79 25.78 12.23
N GLY A 277 14.04 25.24 11.26
CA GLY A 277 13.89 25.86 9.94
C GLY A 277 13.22 27.25 9.97
N GLN A 278 12.34 27.48 10.94
CA GLN A 278 11.74 28.77 11.28
C GLN A 278 11.18 28.68 12.71
N ASN A 279 10.47 29.71 13.19
CA ASN A 279 9.80 29.62 14.49
C ASN A 279 8.88 28.37 14.55
N TRP A 280 9.14 27.48 15.51
CA TRP A 280 8.49 26.17 15.58
C TRP A 280 6.98 26.26 15.83
N LEU A 281 6.48 27.32 16.48
CA LEU A 281 5.03 27.58 16.60
C LEU A 281 4.43 27.93 15.24
N VAL A 282 5.11 28.77 14.45
CA VAL A 282 4.70 29.09 13.09
C VAL A 282 4.71 27.83 12.22
N THR A 283 5.75 26.99 12.33
CA THR A 283 5.78 25.69 11.64
C THR A 283 4.59 24.82 12.02
N MET A 284 4.25 24.72 13.31
CA MET A 284 3.08 23.96 13.77
C MET A 284 1.79 24.41 13.07
N PHE A 285 1.50 25.72 13.04
CA PHE A 285 0.31 26.25 12.36
C PHE A 285 0.36 26.03 10.84
N VAL A 286 1.50 26.31 10.20
CA VAL A 286 1.65 26.15 8.74
C VAL A 286 1.44 24.70 8.32
N GLN A 287 2.01 23.74 9.06
CA GLN A 287 1.85 22.32 8.73
C GLN A 287 0.42 21.83 8.96
N ALA A 288 -0.26 22.29 10.02
CA ALA A 288 -1.67 22.01 10.24
C ALA A 288 -2.56 22.53 9.08
N PHE A 289 -2.34 23.76 8.62
CA PHE A 289 -3.09 24.30 7.48
C PHE A 289 -2.71 23.66 6.15
N THR A 290 -1.45 23.29 5.97
CA THR A 290 -0.96 22.59 4.77
C THR A 290 -1.61 21.21 4.65
N PHE A 291 -1.79 20.51 5.77
CA PHE A 291 -2.56 19.27 5.80
C PHE A 291 -3.98 19.48 5.27
N THR A 292 -4.73 20.45 5.83
CA THR A 292 -6.10 20.75 5.38
C THR A 292 -6.14 21.16 3.91
N ALA A 293 -5.20 22.00 3.45
CA ALA A 293 -5.11 22.40 2.05
C ALA A 293 -4.88 21.18 1.14
N GLY A 294 -4.01 20.25 1.53
CA GLY A 294 -3.81 19.00 0.81
C GLY A 294 -5.07 18.14 0.71
N VAL A 295 -5.86 18.07 1.79
CA VAL A 295 -7.17 17.38 1.80
C VAL A 295 -8.15 18.03 0.82
N GLU A 296 -8.27 19.36 0.81
CA GLU A 296 -9.17 20.07 -0.11
C GLU A 296 -8.75 19.91 -1.58
N ILE A 297 -7.45 20.00 -1.88
CA ILE A 297 -6.91 19.74 -3.22
C ILE A 297 -7.24 18.31 -3.64
N MET A 298 -7.02 17.33 -2.75
CA MET A 298 -7.33 15.93 -3.01
C MET A 298 -8.82 15.74 -3.30
N LEU A 299 -9.71 16.32 -2.50
CA LEU A 299 -11.17 16.25 -2.70
C LEU A 299 -11.59 16.87 -4.04
N ALA A 300 -10.99 17.99 -4.44
CA ALA A 300 -11.23 18.59 -5.75
C ALA A 300 -10.81 17.66 -6.90
N GLY A 301 -9.63 17.03 -6.78
CA GLY A 301 -9.14 16.04 -7.73
C GLY A 301 -10.05 14.82 -7.85
N VAL A 302 -10.46 14.24 -6.71
CA VAL A 302 -11.38 13.09 -6.66
C VAL A 302 -12.72 13.42 -7.34
N ARG A 303 -13.32 14.58 -7.06
CA ARG A 303 -14.61 14.97 -7.67
C ARG A 303 -14.51 15.07 -9.18
N LEU A 304 -13.45 15.72 -9.69
CA LEU A 304 -13.20 15.83 -11.13
C LEU A 304 -12.98 14.45 -11.78
N PHE A 305 -12.18 13.61 -11.12
CA PHE A 305 -11.86 12.27 -11.55
C PHE A 305 -13.09 11.35 -11.63
N VAL A 306 -13.86 11.25 -10.53
CA VAL A 306 -15.05 10.38 -10.43
C VAL A 306 -16.13 10.80 -11.42
N GLY A 307 -16.35 12.11 -11.59
CA GLY A 307 -17.39 12.64 -12.47
C GLY A 307 -17.25 12.22 -13.94
N GLU A 308 -16.03 11.97 -14.41
CA GLU A 308 -15.79 11.50 -15.79
C GLU A 308 -15.49 10.00 -15.86
N LEU A 309 -14.83 9.43 -14.85
CA LEU A 309 -14.47 8.02 -14.84
C LEU A 309 -15.70 7.13 -14.74
N VAL A 310 -16.63 7.41 -13.82
CA VAL A 310 -17.77 6.50 -13.57
C VAL A 310 -18.65 6.34 -14.81
N PRO A 311 -19.12 7.41 -15.50
CA PRO A 311 -19.93 7.26 -16.71
C PRO A 311 -19.17 6.58 -17.85
N THR A 312 -17.87 6.86 -17.98
CA THR A 312 -17.05 6.33 -19.07
C THR A 312 -16.70 4.85 -18.87
N PHE A 313 -16.38 4.46 -17.63
CA PHE A 313 -16.10 3.08 -17.28
C PHE A 313 -17.36 2.21 -17.35
N LYS A 314 -18.52 2.73 -16.93
CA LYS A 314 -19.78 2.01 -17.09
C LYS A 314 -20.02 1.63 -18.55
N ALA A 315 -19.84 2.56 -19.47
CA ALA A 315 -20.03 2.25 -20.87
C ALA A 315 -18.97 1.32 -21.48
N PHE A 316 -17.73 1.38 -20.98
CA PHE A 316 -16.69 0.40 -21.29
C PHE A 316 -17.11 -0.99 -20.80
N SER A 317 -17.60 -1.08 -19.56
CA SER A 317 -18.10 -2.29 -18.91
C SER A 317 -19.23 -2.92 -19.71
N ASP A 318 -20.23 -2.15 -20.14
CA ASP A 318 -21.37 -2.69 -20.90
C ASP A 318 -20.96 -3.32 -22.26
N LYS A 319 -19.83 -2.89 -22.84
CA LYS A 319 -19.36 -3.36 -24.16
C LYS A 319 -18.28 -4.44 -24.10
N LEU A 320 -17.27 -4.28 -23.25
CA LEU A 320 -16.06 -5.10 -23.27
C LEU A 320 -16.00 -6.10 -22.12
N ILE A 321 -16.32 -5.67 -20.90
CA ILE A 321 -16.29 -6.53 -19.70
C ILE A 321 -17.64 -6.39 -18.97
N LYS A 322 -18.66 -7.09 -19.48
CA LYS A 322 -20.06 -6.95 -19.04
C LYS A 322 -20.17 -6.94 -17.51
N ASN A 323 -20.80 -5.88 -16.98
CA ASN A 323 -21.08 -5.66 -15.56
C ASN A 323 -19.83 -5.49 -14.67
N SER A 324 -18.65 -5.23 -15.25
CA SER A 324 -17.47 -4.82 -14.51
C SER A 324 -17.63 -3.47 -13.83
N LYS A 325 -16.92 -3.30 -12.72
CA LYS A 325 -16.82 -2.07 -11.95
C LYS A 325 -15.36 -1.65 -11.86
N ALA A 326 -15.12 -0.34 -11.96
CA ALA A 326 -13.81 0.24 -11.73
C ALA A 326 -13.56 0.26 -10.23
N ALA A 327 -12.62 -0.54 -9.75
CA ALA A 327 -12.15 -0.45 -8.36
C ALA A 327 -11.02 0.58 -8.29
N VAL A 328 -11.29 1.72 -7.65
CA VAL A 328 -10.37 2.87 -7.58
C VAL A 328 -9.92 3.15 -6.16
N ASP A 329 -8.99 4.08 -6.04
CA ASP A 329 -8.33 4.40 -4.78
C ASP A 329 -9.29 4.89 -3.68
N CYS A 330 -8.90 4.67 -2.43
CA CYS A 330 -9.69 4.92 -1.24
C CYS A 330 -10.20 6.36 -1.06
N PRO A 331 -9.51 7.44 -1.53
CA PRO A 331 -10.06 8.79 -1.42
C PRO A 331 -11.38 9.00 -2.18
N VAL A 332 -11.76 8.07 -3.06
CA VAL A 332 -13.05 8.09 -3.78
C VAL A 332 -14.25 8.24 -2.83
N VAL A 333 -14.18 7.73 -1.60
CA VAL A 333 -15.30 7.81 -0.65
C VAL A 333 -15.27 9.09 0.21
N PHE A 334 -14.16 9.84 0.21
CA PHE A 334 -14.01 11.00 1.10
C PHE A 334 -15.02 12.13 0.84
N PRO A 335 -15.38 12.44 -0.42
CA PRO A 335 -16.40 13.46 -0.69
C PRO A 335 -17.79 13.12 -0.14
N TYR A 336 -18.08 11.85 0.15
CA TYR A 336 -19.42 11.39 0.59
C TYR A 336 -19.64 11.54 2.09
N ALA A 337 -18.58 11.52 2.91
CA ALA A 337 -18.68 11.78 4.35
C ALA A 337 -17.38 12.41 4.91
N PRO A 338 -17.11 13.71 4.62
CA PRO A 338 -15.90 14.39 5.05
C PRO A 338 -15.71 14.46 6.58
N ASN A 339 -16.78 14.55 7.39
CA ASN A 339 -16.61 14.51 8.85
C ASN A 339 -16.23 13.10 9.32
N ALA A 340 -16.76 12.05 8.68
CA ALA A 340 -16.37 10.66 8.98
C ALA A 340 -14.90 10.37 8.66
N VAL A 341 -14.34 10.97 7.61
CA VAL A 341 -12.90 10.90 7.26
C VAL A 341 -12.06 11.34 8.44
N LEU A 342 -12.38 12.50 9.03
CA LEU A 342 -11.62 13.07 10.14
C LEU A 342 -11.76 12.24 11.42
N ILE A 343 -13.00 11.89 11.79
CA ILE A 343 -13.27 11.08 12.99
C ILE A 343 -12.59 9.71 12.86
N GLY A 344 -12.63 9.10 11.68
CA GLY A 344 -11.99 7.82 11.41
C GLY A 344 -10.47 7.89 11.49
N PHE A 345 -9.85 8.95 10.97
CA PHE A 345 -8.41 9.19 11.13
C PHE A 345 -8.02 9.27 12.61
N ILE A 346 -8.67 10.13 13.39
CA ILE A 346 -8.35 10.30 14.83
C ILE A 346 -8.54 8.99 15.57
N SER A 347 -9.68 8.31 15.36
CA SER A 347 -9.99 7.07 16.05
C SER A 347 -8.98 5.96 15.72
N SER A 348 -8.60 5.83 14.45
CA SER A 348 -7.56 4.91 14.01
C SER A 348 -6.19 5.25 14.60
N PHE A 349 -5.82 6.53 14.66
CA PHE A 349 -4.55 6.96 15.24
C PHE A 349 -4.50 6.74 16.77
N VAL A 350 -5.60 7.01 17.48
CA VAL A 350 -5.72 6.70 18.92
C VAL A 350 -5.56 5.20 19.16
N ALA A 351 -6.18 4.36 18.32
CA ALA A 351 -5.92 2.92 18.34
C ALA A 351 -4.44 2.59 18.10
N GLY A 352 -3.77 3.30 17.18
CA GLY A 352 -2.33 3.19 16.97
C GLY A 352 -1.49 3.56 18.20
N ILE A 353 -1.85 4.61 18.94
CA ILE A 353 -1.20 4.96 20.22
C ILE A 353 -1.42 3.86 21.27
N ILE A 354 -2.64 3.34 21.37
CA ILE A 354 -2.93 2.23 22.30
C ILE A 354 -2.13 0.99 21.90
N GLY A 355 -2.08 0.66 20.61
CA GLY A 355 -1.26 -0.43 20.07
C GLY A 355 0.24 -0.22 20.32
N LEU A 356 0.74 1.02 20.25
CA LEU A 356 2.09 1.38 20.68
C LEU A 356 2.33 1.00 22.14
N PHE A 357 1.46 1.41 23.07
CA PHE A 357 1.63 1.05 24.48
C PHE A 357 1.56 -0.46 24.72
N ILE A 358 0.69 -1.16 23.99
CA ILE A 358 0.60 -2.63 24.04
C ILE A 358 1.92 -3.26 23.56
N THR A 359 2.45 -2.83 22.41
CA THR A 359 3.70 -3.37 21.86
C THR A 359 4.92 -3.02 22.71
N MET A 360 4.95 -1.84 23.32
CA MET A 360 5.93 -1.49 24.35
C MET A 360 5.84 -2.41 25.57
N GLY A 361 4.63 -2.67 26.08
CA GLY A 361 4.42 -3.59 27.20
C GLY A 361 4.89 -5.01 26.90
N ILE A 362 4.56 -5.52 25.70
CA ILE A 362 5.06 -6.82 25.21
C ILE A 362 6.59 -6.79 25.12
N SER A 363 7.17 -5.69 24.64
CA SER A 363 8.61 -5.54 24.49
C SER A 363 9.35 -5.56 25.84
N PHE A 364 8.81 -4.92 26.87
CA PHE A 364 9.37 -4.98 28.22
C PHE A 364 9.25 -6.36 28.87
N ALA A 365 8.23 -7.15 28.50
CA ALA A 365 8.02 -8.50 29.02
C ALA A 365 8.97 -9.55 28.41
N TRP A 366 9.75 -9.18 27.39
CA TRP A 366 10.58 -10.12 26.64
C TRP A 366 12.06 -9.69 26.64
N PRO A 367 13.04 -10.63 26.61
CA PRO A 367 14.46 -10.29 26.51
C PRO A 367 14.79 -9.30 25.38
N SER A 368 15.60 -8.29 25.73
CA SER A 368 16.09 -7.30 24.78
C SER A 368 16.81 -7.96 23.60
N GLY A 369 16.46 -7.55 22.38
CA GLY A 369 17.01 -8.11 21.14
C GLY A 369 16.20 -9.27 20.54
N SER A 370 15.10 -9.70 21.17
CA SER A 370 14.19 -10.64 20.54
C SER A 370 13.34 -10.00 19.43
N PRO A 371 12.96 -10.76 18.39
CA PRO A 371 11.92 -10.35 17.44
C PRO A 371 10.58 -10.00 18.09
N MET A 372 10.33 -10.43 19.33
CA MET A 372 9.13 -10.09 20.10
C MET A 372 9.23 -8.76 20.84
N ALA A 373 10.44 -8.19 20.95
CA ALA A 373 10.71 -6.96 21.68
C ALA A 373 10.57 -5.69 20.83
N LEU A 374 9.69 -5.70 19.82
CA LEU A 374 9.57 -4.60 18.86
C LEU A 374 8.42 -3.65 19.17
N ILE A 375 8.74 -2.36 19.12
CA ILE A 375 7.81 -1.26 19.36
C ILE A 375 7.27 -0.83 17.99
N ILE A 376 5.95 -0.85 17.81
CA ILE A 376 5.31 -0.34 16.59
C ILE A 376 4.82 1.07 16.84
N LEU A 377 5.37 2.01 16.10
CA LEU A 377 4.97 3.42 16.15
C LEU A 377 3.79 3.64 15.20
N PRO A 378 2.78 4.43 15.58
CA PRO A 378 1.63 4.66 14.72
C PRO A 378 2.05 5.46 13.47
N GLY A 379 1.83 4.87 12.29
CA GLY A 379 2.10 5.51 11.00
C GLY A 379 0.99 6.48 10.62
N LEU A 380 1.29 7.77 10.48
CA LEU A 380 0.27 8.80 10.19
C LEU A 380 -0.41 8.60 8.85
N VAL A 381 0.36 8.26 7.80
CA VAL A 381 -0.17 8.06 6.45
C VAL A 381 -1.19 6.92 6.42
N PRO A 382 -0.89 5.69 6.89
CA PRO A 382 -1.89 4.63 6.91
C PRO A 382 -3.06 4.93 7.85
N HIS A 383 -2.83 5.49 9.04
CA HIS A 383 -3.94 5.86 9.93
C HIS A 383 -4.85 6.92 9.31
N PHE A 384 -4.30 7.86 8.52
CA PHE A 384 -5.11 8.81 7.77
C PHE A 384 -5.90 8.11 6.66
N PHE A 385 -5.25 7.53 5.65
CA PHE A 385 -5.97 7.01 4.48
C PHE A 385 -6.88 5.83 4.82
N LEU A 386 -6.37 4.84 5.59
CA LEU A 386 -7.15 3.66 5.94
C LEU A 386 -8.16 3.98 7.05
N GLY A 387 -7.76 4.75 8.06
CA GLY A 387 -8.65 5.14 9.15
C GLY A 387 -9.81 6.01 8.66
N ALA A 388 -9.51 7.00 7.80
CA ALA A 388 -10.53 7.84 7.18
C ALA A 388 -11.51 7.03 6.34
N THR A 389 -11.02 6.16 5.46
CA THR A 389 -11.87 5.29 4.64
C THR A 389 -12.75 4.41 5.53
N SER A 390 -12.16 3.80 6.55
CA SER A 390 -12.91 3.01 7.54
C SER A 390 -13.97 3.84 8.24
N GLY A 391 -13.72 5.12 8.51
CA GLY A 391 -14.66 6.03 9.15
C GLY A 391 -15.90 6.21 8.30
N VAL A 392 -15.72 6.45 6.99
CA VAL A 392 -16.81 6.54 6.02
C VAL A 392 -17.62 5.23 5.98
N PHE A 393 -16.94 4.08 5.96
CA PHE A 393 -17.59 2.76 5.96
C PHE A 393 -18.36 2.47 7.24
N GLY A 394 -17.81 2.79 8.42
CA GLY A 394 -18.49 2.60 9.70
C GLY A 394 -19.67 3.56 9.88
N ASN A 395 -19.56 4.79 9.37
CA ASN A 395 -20.59 5.82 9.48
C ASN A 395 -21.90 5.44 8.77
N ILE A 396 -21.83 4.76 7.62
CA ILE A 396 -23.00 4.56 6.74
C ILE A 396 -24.20 3.88 7.42
N LYS A 397 -23.95 2.99 8.38
CA LYS A 397 -24.99 2.32 9.18
C LYS A 397 -24.83 2.45 10.68
N GLY A 398 -23.63 2.80 11.17
CA GLY A 398 -23.35 2.97 12.60
C GLY A 398 -23.29 4.43 13.05
N GLY A 399 -23.38 5.40 12.13
CA GLY A 399 -23.30 6.82 12.44
C GLY A 399 -21.99 7.20 13.12
N ILE A 400 -22.04 8.17 14.03
CA ILE A 400 -20.88 8.62 14.82
C ILE A 400 -20.18 7.45 15.53
N VAL A 401 -20.93 6.53 16.14
CA VAL A 401 -20.35 5.40 16.88
C VAL A 401 -19.64 4.44 15.93
N GLY A 402 -20.25 4.13 14.78
CA GLY A 402 -19.61 3.32 13.74
C GLY A 402 -18.34 3.97 13.17
N ALA A 403 -18.36 5.29 12.97
CA ALA A 403 -17.21 6.08 12.52
C ALA A 403 -16.07 6.13 13.54
N ILE A 404 -16.33 5.81 14.81
CA ILE A 404 -15.31 5.70 15.86
C ILE A 404 -14.85 4.24 15.98
N VAL A 405 -15.75 3.31 16.26
CA VAL A 405 -15.40 1.93 16.62
C VAL A 405 -14.80 1.16 15.44
N GLY A 406 -15.34 1.32 14.22
CA GLY A 406 -14.83 0.63 13.05
C GLY A 406 -13.37 0.99 12.73
N PRO A 407 -13.03 2.28 12.60
CA PRO A 407 -11.64 2.72 12.41
C PRO A 407 -10.73 2.43 13.59
N PHE A 408 -11.25 2.42 14.82
CA PHE A 408 -10.48 2.02 15.99
C PHE A 408 -9.99 0.57 15.87
N VAL A 409 -10.90 -0.35 15.55
CA VAL A 409 -10.57 -1.77 15.34
C VAL A 409 -9.59 -1.92 14.18
N HIS A 410 -9.83 -1.23 13.06
CA HIS A 410 -8.90 -1.27 11.94
C HIS A 410 -7.53 -0.68 12.29
N GLY A 411 -7.46 0.41 13.05
CA GLY A 411 -6.22 1.02 13.54
C GLY A 411 -5.39 0.09 14.42
N LEU A 412 -6.04 -0.72 15.25
CA LEU A 412 -5.36 -1.80 15.99
C LEU A 412 -4.78 -2.83 15.02
N ILE A 413 -5.55 -3.26 14.02
CA ILE A 413 -5.06 -4.22 13.03
C ILE A 413 -3.85 -3.65 12.27
N ILE A 414 -3.89 -2.38 11.87
CA ILE A 414 -2.75 -1.68 11.22
C ILE A 414 -1.49 -1.73 12.09
N THR A 415 -1.66 -1.69 13.42
CA THR A 415 -0.54 -1.75 14.36
C THR A 415 0.01 -3.16 14.53
N PHE A 416 -0.83 -4.18 14.49
CA PHE A 416 -0.43 -5.57 14.76
C PHE A 416 -0.04 -6.37 13.51
N VAL A 417 -0.57 -6.04 12.32
CA VAL A 417 -0.16 -6.69 11.05
C VAL A 417 1.36 -6.67 10.82
N PRO A 418 2.06 -5.53 11.02
CA PRO A 418 3.53 -5.46 10.93
C PRO A 418 4.27 -6.54 11.73
N LEU A 419 3.75 -6.90 12.91
CA LEU A 419 4.38 -7.89 13.78
C LEU A 419 4.42 -9.27 13.12
N PHE A 420 3.38 -9.67 12.39
CA PHE A 420 3.38 -10.95 11.68
C PHE A 420 4.41 -11.00 10.55
N PHE A 421 4.68 -9.86 9.90
CA PHE A 421 5.73 -9.76 8.89
C PHE A 421 7.13 -9.88 9.49
N ILE A 422 7.34 -9.21 10.62
CA ILE A 422 8.57 -9.26 11.42
C ILE A 422 8.80 -10.68 11.94
N TRP A 423 7.85 -11.27 12.68
CA TRP A 423 7.97 -12.63 13.22
C TRP A 423 8.04 -13.67 12.10
N GLY A 424 7.41 -13.37 10.97
CA GLY A 424 7.51 -14.13 9.74
C GLY A 424 8.91 -14.13 9.13
N GLY A 425 9.79 -13.17 9.43
CA GLY A 425 11.05 -13.01 8.72
C GLY A 425 10.83 -12.57 7.28
N PHE A 426 9.75 -11.83 7.00
CA PHE A 426 9.30 -11.45 5.65
C PHE A 426 9.67 -10.02 5.27
N VAL A 427 10.45 -9.34 6.12
CA VAL A 427 10.88 -7.96 5.93
C VAL A 427 12.38 -7.83 6.20
N PRO A 428 13.06 -6.82 5.62
CA PRO A 428 14.46 -6.57 5.86
C PRO A 428 14.76 -6.49 7.35
N ALA A 429 13.92 -5.87 8.19
CA ALA A 429 14.15 -5.79 9.64
C ALA A 429 14.49 -7.14 10.33
N THR A 430 14.04 -8.26 9.77
CA THR A 430 14.15 -9.61 10.37
C THR A 430 14.69 -10.68 9.42
N ASN A 431 15.16 -10.31 8.23
CA ASN A 431 15.62 -11.27 7.22
C ASN A 431 16.96 -10.86 6.62
N ASP A 432 18.01 -11.61 6.95
CA ASP A 432 19.39 -11.30 6.55
C ASP A 432 19.59 -11.26 5.04
N TYR A 433 18.86 -12.08 4.29
CA TYR A 433 18.92 -12.08 2.82
C TYR A 433 18.37 -10.76 2.26
N LEU A 434 17.20 -10.31 2.75
CA LEU A 434 16.64 -9.02 2.35
C LEU A 434 17.49 -7.84 2.82
N GLN A 435 18.10 -7.91 4.01
CA GLN A 435 19.03 -6.86 4.48
C GLN A 435 20.26 -6.76 3.58
N THR A 436 20.84 -7.89 3.20
CA THR A 436 21.99 -7.94 2.27
C THR A 436 21.62 -7.31 0.93
N LEU A 437 20.45 -7.64 0.40
CA LEU A 437 19.91 -7.07 -0.85
C LEU A 437 19.62 -5.56 -0.76
N ALA A 438 19.06 -5.08 0.35
CA ALA A 438 18.79 -3.67 0.59
C ALA A 438 20.08 -2.85 0.61
N PHE A 439 21.12 -3.41 1.21
CA PHE A 439 22.39 -2.74 1.40
C PHE A 439 23.24 -2.66 0.13
N THR A 440 23.16 -3.68 -0.73
CA THR A 440 23.91 -3.73 -1.99
C THR A 440 23.77 -2.41 -2.80
N LYS A 441 22.58 -1.83 -2.96
CA LYS A 441 22.42 -0.62 -3.80
C LYS A 441 22.87 0.69 -3.15
N GLU A 442 22.90 0.79 -1.83
CA GLU A 442 23.42 1.99 -1.16
C GLU A 442 24.92 2.21 -1.46
N LEU A 443 25.65 1.15 -1.80
CA LEU A 443 27.09 1.22 -2.15
C LEU A 443 27.37 1.55 -3.63
N GLU A 444 26.39 1.48 -4.54
CA GLU A 444 26.57 1.80 -5.98
C GLU A 444 26.94 3.29 -6.24
N GLY A 445 26.86 4.14 -5.21
CA GLY A 445 27.31 5.55 -5.25
C GLY A 445 28.72 5.81 -4.71
N VAL A 446 29.49 4.79 -4.33
CA VAL A 446 30.83 4.92 -3.71
C VAL A 446 31.90 4.46 -4.71
N SER A 447 32.87 5.31 -5.04
CA SER A 447 33.86 5.04 -6.08
C SER A 447 34.98 4.06 -5.67
N GLY A 448 35.39 3.22 -6.62
CA GLY A 448 36.76 2.69 -6.81
C GLY A 448 37.19 1.45 -6.01
N LYS A 449 36.94 1.39 -4.70
CA LYS A 449 37.39 0.25 -3.86
C LYS A 449 36.25 -0.52 -3.19
N ALA A 450 35.13 0.14 -2.89
CA ALA A 450 33.92 -0.50 -2.37
C ALA A 450 33.19 -1.32 -3.45
N THR A 451 33.35 -0.96 -4.73
CA THR A 451 32.71 -1.58 -5.90
C THR A 451 33.15 -3.05 -6.08
N GLY A 452 34.41 -3.37 -5.82
CA GLY A 452 34.92 -4.75 -5.93
C GLY A 452 34.40 -5.71 -4.85
N ALA A 453 34.44 -5.29 -3.58
CA ALA A 453 33.85 -6.09 -2.49
C ALA A 453 32.33 -6.26 -2.65
N PHE A 454 31.69 -5.28 -3.29
CA PHE A 454 30.26 -5.25 -3.59
C PHE A 454 29.86 -6.19 -4.74
N GLU A 455 30.58 -6.19 -5.87
CA GLU A 455 30.31 -7.13 -6.95
C GLU A 455 30.58 -8.57 -6.52
N VAL A 456 31.58 -8.78 -5.66
CA VAL A 456 31.84 -10.08 -5.02
C VAL A 456 30.66 -10.53 -4.16
N ALA A 457 30.02 -9.61 -3.41
CA ALA A 457 28.82 -9.91 -2.64
C ALA A 457 27.60 -10.20 -3.53
N GLN A 458 27.43 -9.50 -4.66
CA GLN A 458 26.39 -9.83 -5.66
C GLN A 458 26.64 -11.18 -6.34
N ALA A 459 27.89 -11.49 -6.69
CA ALA A 459 28.26 -12.80 -7.24
C ALA A 459 27.93 -13.91 -6.23
N ALA A 460 28.25 -13.72 -4.95
CA ALA A 460 27.94 -14.67 -3.88
C ALA A 460 26.44 -14.95 -3.75
N GLN A 461 25.57 -13.95 -3.97
CA GLN A 461 24.11 -14.09 -3.90
C GLN A 461 23.51 -14.97 -5.02
N LYS A 462 24.23 -15.22 -6.12
CA LYS A 462 23.79 -16.12 -7.20
C LYS A 462 23.85 -17.59 -6.81
N PHE A 463 24.65 -17.91 -5.79
CA PHE A 463 24.98 -19.27 -5.40
C PHE A 463 24.37 -19.62 -4.04
N ASP A 464 23.83 -20.84 -3.90
CA ASP A 464 23.38 -21.36 -2.61
C ASP A 464 24.57 -21.89 -1.80
N LEU A 465 25.38 -20.97 -1.26
CA LEU A 465 26.61 -21.30 -0.53
C LEU A 465 26.35 -22.10 0.75
N ALA A 466 25.11 -22.09 1.27
CA ALA A 466 24.71 -22.88 2.43
C ALA A 466 24.57 -24.37 2.13
N SER A 467 24.37 -24.75 0.86
CA SER A 467 24.29 -26.15 0.42
C SER A 467 25.59 -26.93 0.63
N LYS A 468 26.73 -26.23 0.74
CA LYS A 468 28.10 -26.80 0.74
C LYS A 468 28.39 -27.71 -0.46
N ASP A 469 27.59 -27.62 -1.52
CA ASP A 469 27.81 -28.38 -2.73
C ASP A 469 29.10 -27.93 -3.41
N ALA A 470 29.99 -28.88 -3.70
CA ALA A 470 31.31 -28.61 -4.24
C ALA A 470 31.26 -27.95 -5.63
N ALA A 471 30.24 -28.24 -6.44
CA ALA A 471 30.07 -27.63 -7.76
C ALA A 471 29.57 -26.18 -7.64
N VAL A 472 28.68 -25.90 -6.68
CA VAL A 472 28.18 -24.55 -6.39
C VAL A 472 29.31 -23.66 -5.84
N LEU A 473 30.11 -24.19 -4.90
CA LEU A 473 31.27 -23.50 -4.35
C LEU A 473 32.32 -23.23 -5.43
N LYS A 474 32.61 -24.21 -6.29
CA LYS A 474 33.57 -24.05 -7.38
C LYS A 474 33.11 -22.98 -8.38
N ALA A 475 31.85 -22.99 -8.78
CA ALA A 475 31.29 -21.99 -9.69
C ALA A 475 31.35 -20.57 -9.10
N PHE A 476 31.08 -20.42 -7.80
CA PHE A 476 31.27 -19.16 -7.09
C PHE A 476 32.73 -18.70 -7.11
N PHE A 477 33.68 -19.58 -6.82
CA PHE A 477 35.11 -19.25 -6.82
C PHE A 477 35.65 -18.88 -8.21
N ASP A 478 35.13 -19.50 -9.27
CA ASP A 478 35.52 -19.18 -10.64
C ASP A 478 34.99 -17.79 -11.07
N GLU A 479 33.75 -17.45 -10.72
CA GLU A 479 33.18 -16.11 -10.97
C GLU A 479 33.87 -15.03 -10.12
N TYR A 480 34.17 -15.32 -8.86
CA TYR A 480 34.93 -14.45 -7.96
C TYR A 480 36.31 -14.08 -8.51
N LYS A 481 37.06 -15.08 -9.01
CA LYS A 481 38.38 -14.87 -9.61
C LYS A 481 38.31 -14.01 -10.87
N ALA A 482 37.28 -14.21 -11.70
CA ALA A 482 37.06 -13.42 -12.90
C ALA A 482 36.76 -11.94 -12.58
N LEU A 483 36.00 -11.71 -11.50
CA LEU A 483 35.60 -10.37 -11.04
C LEU A 483 36.75 -9.55 -10.46
N ILE A 484 37.64 -10.20 -9.70
CA ILE A 484 38.85 -9.59 -9.15
C ILE A 484 39.82 -9.20 -10.28
N ALA A 485 39.95 -10.08 -11.27
CA ALA A 485 40.81 -9.84 -12.43
C ALA A 485 40.30 -8.65 -13.28
N SER A 486 38.98 -8.48 -13.44
CA SER A 486 38.41 -7.40 -14.26
C SER A 486 38.52 -6.02 -13.63
N HIS A 487 38.63 -5.92 -12.29
CA HIS A 487 38.70 -4.64 -11.57
C HIS A 487 40.12 -4.22 -11.17
N GLY A 488 41.15 -4.97 -11.56
CA GLY A 488 42.55 -4.65 -11.23
C GLY A 488 42.84 -4.64 -9.72
N ILE A 489 42.03 -5.35 -8.93
CA ILE A 489 42.16 -5.41 -7.48
C ILE A 489 43.29 -6.39 -7.16
N THR A 490 44.46 -5.89 -6.79
CA THR A 490 45.44 -6.71 -6.08
C THR A 490 44.86 -7.03 -4.72
N ALA A 491 44.73 -8.31 -4.38
CA ALA A 491 44.17 -8.76 -3.11
C ALA A 491 44.91 -8.08 -1.95
N SER A 492 44.34 -7.01 -1.40
CA SER A 492 44.89 -6.37 -0.21
C SER A 492 44.71 -7.34 0.96
N GLY A 493 45.59 -7.26 1.96
CA GLY A 493 45.51 -8.11 3.15
C GLY A 493 44.15 -8.05 3.86
N GLU A 494 43.39 -6.97 3.68
CA GLU A 494 42.04 -6.78 4.20
C GLU A 494 40.98 -7.61 3.46
N ILE A 495 41.06 -7.75 2.12
CA ILE A 495 40.12 -8.58 1.34
C ILE A 495 40.37 -10.07 1.61
N ASN A 496 41.64 -10.47 1.71
CA ASN A 496 42.00 -11.84 2.09
C ASN A 496 41.65 -12.15 3.55
N SER A 497 41.73 -11.18 4.46
CA SER A 497 41.25 -11.29 5.85
C SER A 497 39.72 -11.44 5.89
N LEU A 498 38.98 -10.62 5.13
CA LEU A 498 37.53 -10.76 4.98
C LEU A 498 37.17 -12.14 4.45
N MET A 499 37.90 -12.63 3.44
CA MET A 499 37.68 -13.94 2.82
C MET A 499 38.05 -15.09 3.75
N HIS A 500 39.16 -15.00 4.49
CA HIS A 500 39.49 -15.96 5.54
C HIS A 500 38.44 -15.98 6.64
N THR A 501 37.85 -14.84 6.98
CA THR A 501 36.80 -14.74 7.99
C THR A 501 35.48 -15.30 7.47
N VAL A 502 35.09 -15.03 6.21
CA VAL A 502 33.93 -15.63 5.52
C VAL A 502 34.05 -17.16 5.39
N ILE A 503 35.27 -17.68 5.23
CA ILE A 503 35.54 -19.12 5.11
C ILE A 503 35.70 -19.81 6.48
N SER A 504 36.22 -19.10 7.50
CA SER A 504 36.50 -19.65 8.83
C SER A 504 35.38 -19.48 9.85
N THR A 505 34.45 -18.55 9.63
CA THR A 505 33.25 -18.46 10.47
C THR A 505 32.23 -19.49 10.01
N THR A 506 31.97 -20.48 10.87
CA THR A 506 30.80 -21.36 10.75
C THR A 506 29.49 -20.60 10.96
N ASP A 507 29.55 -19.38 11.48
CA ASP A 507 28.43 -18.45 11.61
C ASP A 507 28.38 -17.49 10.43
N ASN A 508 27.48 -17.80 9.50
CA ASN A 508 27.16 -17.09 8.25
C ASN A 508 26.65 -15.65 8.43
N ASN A 509 27.29 -14.79 9.24
CA ASN A 509 26.84 -13.41 9.41
C ASN A 509 27.45 -12.47 8.35
N ILE A 510 27.04 -12.69 7.10
CA ILE A 510 27.22 -11.74 5.97
C ILE A 510 26.86 -10.31 6.40
N MET A 511 25.89 -10.18 7.31
CA MET A 511 25.42 -8.94 7.91
C MET A 511 26.46 -8.17 8.74
N TYR A 512 27.45 -8.83 9.35
CA TYR A 512 28.54 -8.15 10.05
C TYR A 512 29.38 -7.33 9.05
N TYR A 513 29.76 -7.95 7.93
CA TYR A 513 30.58 -7.32 6.89
C TYR A 513 29.84 -6.20 6.15
N VAL A 514 28.56 -6.39 5.89
CA VAL A 514 27.65 -5.39 5.32
C VAL A 514 27.55 -4.16 6.25
N ARG A 515 27.37 -4.36 7.56
CA ARG A 515 27.28 -3.25 8.53
C ARG A 515 28.60 -2.49 8.72
N GLU A 516 29.74 -3.19 8.73
CA GLU A 516 31.04 -2.52 8.80
C GLU A 516 31.36 -1.74 7.52
N ALA A 517 31.04 -2.28 6.34
CA ALA A 517 31.14 -1.54 5.07
C ALA A 517 30.22 -0.30 5.03
N ALA A 518 29.03 -0.35 5.66
CA ALA A 518 28.10 0.77 5.77
C ALA A 518 28.65 1.93 6.60
N LYS A 519 29.20 1.59 7.77
CA LYS A 519 29.84 2.55 8.67
C LYS A 519 31.01 3.24 7.98
N LEU A 520 31.82 2.48 7.24
CA LEU A 520 32.95 3.00 6.47
C LEU A 520 32.51 3.91 5.30
N ALA A 521 31.31 3.71 4.75
CA ALA A 521 30.75 4.53 3.66
C ALA A 521 29.89 5.72 4.14
N GLY A 522 29.73 5.92 5.45
CA GLY A 522 28.95 7.03 6.02
C GLY A 522 27.44 6.96 5.74
N LYS A 523 26.90 5.77 5.42
CA LYS A 523 25.47 5.58 5.13
C LYS A 523 24.72 4.97 6.31
N ASN A 524 23.48 5.41 6.51
CA ASN A 524 22.67 5.05 7.68
C ASN A 524 21.68 3.92 7.32
N VAL A 525 22.01 2.69 7.72
CA VAL A 525 21.26 1.45 7.43
C VAL A 525 19.89 1.39 8.14
N ASP A 526 19.63 2.32 9.06
CA ASP A 526 18.48 2.30 9.97
C ASP A 526 17.13 2.60 9.29
N THR A 527 17.13 3.24 8.12
CA THR A 527 15.89 3.74 7.48
C THR A 527 15.01 2.62 6.92
N VAL A 528 15.61 1.56 6.35
CA VAL A 528 14.84 0.41 5.82
C VAL A 528 14.41 -0.55 6.93
N GLN A 529 15.18 -0.61 8.02
CA GLN A 529 14.88 -1.47 9.18
C GLN A 529 13.77 -0.92 10.07
N SER A 530 13.50 0.39 9.98
CA SER A 530 12.42 1.07 10.71
C SER A 530 11.09 1.14 9.95
N LEU A 531 11.01 0.60 8.73
CA LEU A 531 9.80 0.59 7.90
C LEU A 531 9.23 -0.82 7.72
N ASN A 532 7.90 -0.93 7.59
CA ASN A 532 7.22 -2.22 7.45
C ASN A 532 5.86 -2.09 6.73
N TRP A 533 5.32 -3.23 6.29
CA TRP A 533 3.94 -3.39 5.82
C TRP A 533 2.95 -3.21 6.97
N GLY A 534 1.93 -2.38 6.77
CA GLY A 534 0.97 -2.01 7.81
C GLY A 534 -0.46 -2.49 7.59
N ASP A 535 -0.91 -2.68 6.35
CA ASP A 535 -2.35 -2.74 6.08
C ASP A 535 -2.94 -4.16 6.15
N THR A 536 -4.26 -4.24 6.39
CA THR A 536 -4.99 -5.52 6.46
C THR A 536 -4.78 -6.41 5.25
N ASP A 537 -4.74 -5.82 4.07
CA ASP A 537 -4.73 -6.62 2.85
C ASP A 537 -3.33 -7.12 2.52
N TYR A 538 -2.28 -6.62 3.18
CA TYR A 538 -0.96 -7.26 3.10
C TYR A 538 -0.97 -8.67 3.71
N ILE A 539 -1.96 -9.05 4.53
CA ILE A 539 -2.12 -10.45 4.97
C ILE A 539 -2.12 -11.43 3.77
N ILE A 540 -2.50 -10.99 2.56
CA ILE A 540 -2.38 -11.82 1.34
C ILE A 540 -0.96 -12.36 1.13
N GLY A 541 0.09 -11.61 1.48
CA GLY A 541 1.47 -12.10 1.41
C GLY A 541 1.93 -12.89 2.64
N LEU A 542 1.23 -12.81 3.78
CA LEU A 542 1.48 -13.74 4.90
C LEU A 542 1.09 -15.17 4.52
N ILE A 543 0.07 -15.37 3.68
CA ILE A 543 -0.38 -16.69 3.25
C ILE A 543 0.75 -17.50 2.60
N PRO A 544 1.40 -17.05 1.50
CA PRO A 544 2.54 -17.77 0.94
C PRO A 544 3.71 -17.83 1.92
N GLY A 545 3.92 -16.78 2.73
CA GLY A 545 4.95 -16.74 3.77
C GLY A 545 4.84 -17.88 4.79
N ILE A 546 3.64 -18.11 5.33
CA ILE A 546 3.38 -19.17 6.32
C ILE A 546 3.43 -20.55 5.67
N LEU A 547 2.77 -20.71 4.52
CA LEU A 547 2.72 -21.98 3.80
C LEU A 547 4.10 -22.42 3.31
N GLY A 548 4.94 -21.45 2.90
CA GLY A 548 6.29 -21.67 2.45
C GLY A 548 7.24 -22.20 3.52
N LYS A 549 6.94 -21.99 4.81
CA LYS A 549 7.74 -22.51 5.94
C LYS A 549 7.53 -24.00 6.21
N ILE A 550 6.58 -24.66 5.54
CA ILE A 550 6.32 -26.10 5.70
C ILE A 550 7.49 -26.91 5.09
N PRO A 551 8.21 -27.76 5.87
CA PRO A 551 9.35 -28.52 5.35
C PRO A 551 8.98 -29.40 4.16
N LYS A 552 9.89 -29.51 3.18
CA LYS A 552 9.82 -30.35 1.96
C LYS A 552 8.70 -30.02 0.96
N ALA A 553 7.54 -29.52 1.39
CA ALA A 553 6.39 -29.24 0.54
C ALA A 553 6.04 -27.74 0.41
N GLY A 554 6.57 -26.87 1.28
CA GLY A 554 6.15 -25.46 1.40
C GLY A 554 6.29 -24.65 0.11
N LYS A 555 7.35 -24.87 -0.68
CA LYS A 555 7.52 -24.20 -1.99
C LYS A 555 6.38 -24.54 -2.96
N TRP A 556 5.96 -25.80 -3.02
CA TRP A 556 4.86 -26.25 -3.87
C TRP A 556 3.51 -25.78 -3.34
N ILE A 557 3.30 -25.77 -2.02
CA ILE A 557 2.06 -25.29 -1.42
C ILE A 557 1.88 -23.78 -1.67
N ALA A 558 2.95 -22.99 -1.55
CA ALA A 558 2.97 -21.57 -1.85
C ALA A 558 2.68 -21.26 -3.34
N PHE A 559 2.95 -22.21 -4.25
CA PHE A 559 2.60 -22.12 -5.66
C PHE A 559 1.16 -22.56 -5.94
N VAL A 560 0.79 -23.76 -5.49
CA VAL A 560 -0.48 -24.41 -5.81
C VAL A 560 -1.66 -23.65 -5.24
N THR A 561 -1.53 -23.08 -4.03
CA THR A 561 -2.65 -22.43 -3.34
C THR A 561 -3.16 -21.18 -4.09
N PRO A 562 -2.31 -20.21 -4.49
CA PRO A 562 -2.75 -19.09 -5.33
C PRO A 562 -3.35 -19.51 -6.66
N VAL A 563 -2.74 -20.48 -7.34
CA VAL A 563 -3.19 -20.95 -8.66
C VAL A 563 -4.56 -21.63 -8.56
N LEU A 564 -4.75 -22.53 -7.58
CA LEU A 564 -6.05 -23.16 -7.35
C LEU A 564 -7.12 -22.17 -6.94
N THR A 565 -6.77 -21.16 -6.13
CA THR A 565 -7.71 -20.08 -5.77
C THR A 565 -8.17 -19.34 -7.01
N TYR A 566 -7.23 -18.94 -7.88
CA TYR A 566 -7.52 -18.27 -9.15
C TYR A 566 -8.43 -19.12 -10.06
N ILE A 567 -8.08 -20.40 -10.25
CA ILE A 567 -8.88 -21.32 -11.06
C ILE A 567 -10.28 -21.51 -10.47
N SER A 568 -10.39 -21.62 -9.14
CA SER A 568 -11.68 -21.77 -8.44
C SER A 568 -12.59 -20.56 -8.65
N LEU A 569 -12.04 -19.35 -8.62
CA LEU A 569 -12.80 -18.12 -8.92
C LEU A 569 -13.31 -18.09 -10.37
N MET A 570 -12.50 -18.57 -11.30
CA MET A 570 -12.89 -18.69 -12.71
C MET A 570 -14.01 -19.73 -12.89
N ILE A 571 -13.87 -20.92 -12.28
CA ILE A 571 -14.87 -21.99 -12.33
C ILE A 571 -16.19 -21.54 -11.69
N ASP A 572 -16.15 -20.89 -10.52
CA ASP A 572 -17.35 -20.37 -9.85
C ASP A 572 -18.13 -19.40 -10.76
N GLY A 573 -17.43 -18.54 -11.51
CA GLY A 573 -18.06 -17.66 -12.48
C GLY A 573 -18.70 -18.39 -13.66
N LEU A 574 -18.05 -19.44 -14.18
CA LEU A 574 -18.61 -20.29 -15.23
C LEU A 574 -19.89 -21.00 -14.73
N ILE A 575 -19.85 -21.60 -13.55
CA ILE A 575 -21.01 -22.25 -12.92
C ILE A 575 -22.16 -21.26 -12.78
N LYS A 576 -21.89 -20.05 -12.27
CA LYS A 576 -22.90 -19.00 -12.14
C LYS A 576 -23.52 -18.62 -13.48
N HIS A 577 -22.70 -18.46 -14.53
CA HIS A 577 -23.20 -18.16 -15.88
C HIS A 577 -24.18 -19.22 -16.40
N PHE A 578 -23.88 -20.51 -16.19
CA PHE A 578 -24.78 -21.59 -16.55
C PHE A 578 -26.09 -21.59 -15.74
N ILE A 579 -26.01 -21.31 -14.43
CA ILE A 579 -27.19 -21.18 -13.56
C ILE A 579 -28.09 -20.02 -14.02
N ASP A 580 -27.52 -18.85 -14.27
CA ASP A 580 -28.27 -17.65 -14.69
C ASP A 580 -28.92 -17.86 -16.07
N LYS A 581 -28.21 -18.51 -17.01
CA LYS A 581 -28.75 -18.90 -18.32
C LYS A 581 -29.90 -19.91 -18.22
N LYS A 582 -29.86 -20.82 -17.25
CA LYS A 582 -30.96 -21.78 -17.00
C LYS A 582 -32.17 -21.07 -16.40
N LYS A 583 -31.96 -20.13 -15.45
CA LYS A 583 -33.02 -19.31 -14.87
C LYS A 583 -33.72 -18.44 -15.91
N SER A 584 -32.97 -17.80 -16.81
CA SER A 584 -33.57 -16.96 -17.86
C SER A 584 -34.39 -17.75 -18.88
N LYS A 585 -33.99 -19.00 -19.18
CA LYS A 585 -34.74 -19.91 -20.05
C LYS A 585 -36.03 -20.45 -19.41
N ASN A 586 -36.08 -20.53 -18.08
CA ASN A 586 -37.21 -21.06 -17.32
C ASN A 586 -38.11 -19.97 -16.73
N ALA A 587 -37.82 -18.70 -16.99
CA ALA A 587 -38.71 -17.60 -16.61
C ALA A 587 -39.98 -17.68 -17.48
N PRO A 588 -41.19 -17.57 -16.91
CA PRO A 588 -42.42 -17.49 -17.69
C PRO A 588 -42.30 -16.35 -18.71
N GLN A 589 -42.61 -16.62 -19.98
CA GLN A 589 -42.82 -15.55 -20.95
C GLN A 589 -44.10 -14.83 -20.56
N ASP A 590 -44.00 -13.74 -19.81
CA ASP A 590 -45.11 -12.81 -19.64
C ASP A 590 -45.39 -12.15 -20.99
N SER A 591 -46.37 -12.71 -21.70
CA SER A 591 -47.01 -12.10 -22.85
C SER A 591 -47.93 -10.96 -22.37
N ASN A 592 -47.36 -9.87 -21.84
CA ASN A 592 -47.96 -8.53 -21.78
C ASN A 592 -47.08 -7.58 -20.97
N SER A 593 -46.20 -6.83 -21.66
CA SER A 593 -45.70 -5.56 -21.12
C SER A 593 -45.30 -4.63 -22.26
N GLY A 594 -46.26 -4.40 -23.17
CA GLY A 594 -46.29 -3.24 -24.04
C GLY A 594 -47.09 -2.14 -23.36
N GLU A 595 -46.63 -1.64 -22.21
CA GLU A 595 -47.18 -0.40 -21.66
C GLU A 595 -46.05 0.42 -21.04
N LYS A 596 -45.80 1.57 -21.63
CA LYS A 596 -44.85 2.57 -21.16
C LYS A 596 -45.31 3.05 -19.78
N VAL A 597 -44.61 2.65 -18.73
CA VAL A 597 -44.70 3.35 -17.44
C VAL A 597 -43.74 4.53 -17.53
N GLU A 598 -44.28 5.71 -17.88
CA GLU A 598 -43.63 6.99 -17.61
C GLU A 598 -43.54 7.16 -16.09
N GLU A 599 -42.38 6.85 -15.53
CA GLU A 599 -42.09 7.14 -14.12
C GLU A 599 -41.76 8.63 -13.99
N LYS A 600 -42.73 9.40 -13.49
CA LYS A 600 -42.55 10.80 -13.06
C LYS A 600 -41.48 10.86 -11.98
N VAL A 601 -40.29 11.29 -12.35
CA VAL A 601 -39.25 11.73 -11.41
C VAL A 601 -39.75 13.01 -10.73
N GLN A 602 -40.27 12.88 -9.51
CA GLN A 602 -40.57 14.01 -8.64
C GLN A 602 -39.26 14.43 -7.95
N THR A 603 -38.59 15.41 -8.53
CA THR A 603 -37.48 16.13 -7.91
C THR A 603 -37.98 16.88 -6.69
N GLN A 604 -37.65 16.42 -5.49
CA GLN A 604 -37.68 17.28 -4.30
C GLN A 604 -36.39 18.11 -4.27
N PRO A 605 -36.47 19.46 -4.24
CA PRO A 605 -35.31 20.30 -4.09
C PRO A 605 -34.83 20.24 -2.63
N ILE A 606 -33.56 19.87 -2.44
CA ILE A 606 -32.85 20.10 -1.19
C ILE A 606 -32.52 21.60 -1.16
N ASN A 607 -33.29 22.36 -0.38
CA ASN A 607 -33.02 23.76 -0.09
C ASN A 607 -31.96 23.88 1.02
N ALA A 608 -30.94 24.70 0.70
CA ALA A 608 -30.08 25.57 1.53
C ALA A 608 -29.42 25.01 2.81
#